data_AF-A0A4R4D2Y8-F1
#
_entry.id   AF-A0A4R4D2Y8-F1
#
_cell.length_a   1.000
_cell.length_b   1.000
_cell.length_c   1.000
_cell.angle_alpha   90.00
_cell.angle_beta   90.00
_cell.angle_gamma   90.00
#
_symmetry.space_group_name_H-M   'P 1'
#
loop_
_entity.id
_entity.type
_entity.pdbx_description
1 polymer ?
#
loop_
_entity_poly.entity_id
_entity_poly.type
_entity_poly.pdbx_seq_one_letter_code
_entity_poly.pdbx_strand_id
1 'polypeptide(L)'
;MPVPTAATPAPPVLSGTTVTLVATAEESVPFRLNPAFISLGLPRSAFATQVGGEPAVQAAGTLQDGWRQCRRCLGMVFTREATPGRCSAGGDHQTVGLGVALQFGEGGDGMEAGWRHCAKCHGLAFTGGAPGPCPAGGQHEAAGSGSLVLRLGTPARGQQGGWRRCSKCQGLALTNGRPGGACPAGGMHETAGSQAYVVGTAQAVVARPPRQGVLKPQLFLVEHYQLSNFSGALLRDQLVATMQALLPRQKITCRVLTRRRTSQEEKQGSTVIDAQSTEASTSFNNQVKEASRQAFGSEEYDYAMQANFNGKGSMGFGKASAKARLDVSGSTNTVRNELASSVDSALDNQVNQANQARQESVRVASSESKVETTNETETIVVTENPTDQVLNFGIYQIKQEHISILSLVDAEVTFLNGDPTATRRVPLFRLGELLNEVIADPEEREAIRAQVRDCLSSVRDNNDRAQSLIQDDPVQPGSVIINKRLRSTYELRNADGSVRQVLSAPGIILRAATKHLKKPGATVVATIQ
;
A
#
# COMPACT_ATOMS: atom_id res chain seq x y z
N MET A 1 36.23 -11.22 18.13
CA MET A 1 34.93 -11.80 18.52
C MET A 1 35.09 -12.35 19.93
N PRO A 2 34.40 -11.84 20.97
CA PRO A 2 34.48 -12.45 22.27
C PRO A 2 33.54 -13.66 22.33
N VAL A 3 34.06 -14.77 22.83
CA VAL A 3 33.32 -16.00 23.14
C VAL A 3 32.29 -15.70 24.24
N PRO A 4 31.02 -16.13 24.13
CA PRO A 4 30.07 -15.93 25.22
C PRO A 4 30.50 -16.80 26.41
N THR A 5 30.80 -16.14 27.53
CA THR A 5 31.03 -16.77 28.83
C THR A 5 29.80 -17.57 29.25
N ALA A 6 30.02 -18.85 29.56
CA ALA A 6 28.99 -19.75 30.07
C ALA A 6 28.36 -19.15 31.35
N ALA A 7 27.04 -19.01 31.35
CA ALA A 7 26.30 -18.62 32.54
C ALA A 7 26.41 -19.73 33.59
N THR A 8 26.90 -19.39 34.78
CA THR A 8 26.91 -20.28 35.95
C THR A 8 25.48 -20.69 36.29
N PRO A 9 25.16 -21.99 36.47
CA PRO A 9 23.81 -22.42 36.85
C PRO A 9 23.48 -21.91 38.26
N ALA A 10 22.32 -21.28 38.41
CA ALA A 10 21.77 -20.91 39.71
C ALA A 10 21.46 -22.18 40.54
N PRO A 11 21.62 -22.15 41.88
CA PRO A 11 21.35 -23.30 42.73
C PRO A 11 19.88 -23.75 42.65
N PRO A 12 19.58 -25.04 42.89
CA PRO A 12 18.22 -25.57 42.85
C PRO A 12 17.36 -24.88 43.92
N VAL A 13 16.27 -24.25 43.48
CA VAL A 13 15.31 -23.58 44.36
C VAL A 13 14.42 -24.64 45.01
N LEU A 14 14.52 -24.78 46.33
CA LEU A 14 13.71 -25.70 47.13
C LEU A 14 12.23 -25.26 47.15
N SER A 15 11.35 -26.27 47.11
CA SER A 15 9.89 -26.13 47.11
C SER A 15 9.42 -25.21 48.24
N GLY A 16 8.59 -24.23 47.89
CA GLY A 16 8.10 -23.17 48.77
C GLY A 16 8.59 -21.77 48.39
N THR A 17 9.69 -21.68 47.63
CA THR A 17 10.12 -20.39 47.07
C THR A 17 9.44 -20.21 45.72
N THR A 18 8.34 -19.47 45.71
CA THR A 18 7.88 -18.82 44.48
C THR A 18 9.05 -17.98 43.99
N VAL A 19 9.77 -18.41 42.96
CA VAL A 19 10.67 -17.51 42.24
C VAL A 19 9.75 -16.53 41.53
N THR A 20 9.33 -15.51 42.28
CA THR A 20 8.69 -14.34 41.70
C THR A 20 9.83 -13.63 40.99
N LEU A 21 10.05 -14.01 39.72
CA LEU A 21 10.84 -13.21 38.82
C LEU A 21 10.01 -11.94 38.57
N VAL A 22 10.16 -11.00 39.49
CA VAL A 22 9.60 -9.66 39.35
C VAL A 22 10.47 -8.98 38.29
N ALA A 23 10.06 -9.11 37.03
CA ALA A 23 10.45 -8.11 36.06
C ALA A 23 9.78 -6.81 36.52
N THR A 24 10.58 -5.79 36.82
CA THR A 24 10.07 -4.43 36.77
C THR A 24 9.61 -4.20 35.33
N ALA A 25 8.38 -3.71 35.16
CA ALA A 25 7.88 -3.41 33.82
C ALA A 25 8.71 -2.27 33.23
N GLU A 26 9.78 -2.64 32.52
CA GLU A 26 10.57 -1.71 31.75
C GLU A 26 9.89 -1.53 30.40
N GLU A 27 9.69 -0.28 30.00
CA GLU A 27 9.20 0.07 28.68
C GLU A 27 10.27 -0.36 27.66
N SER A 28 9.93 -1.30 26.78
CA SER A 28 10.81 -1.64 25.65
C SER A 28 10.92 -0.43 24.72
N VAL A 29 11.98 -0.36 23.91
CA VAL A 29 12.05 0.62 22.81
C VAL A 29 10.72 0.63 22.05
N PRO A 30 10.08 1.78 21.83
CA PRO A 30 8.77 1.80 21.22
C PRO A 30 8.82 1.46 19.73
N PHE A 31 7.91 0.59 19.28
CA PHE A 31 7.78 0.24 17.87
C PHE A 31 6.82 1.20 17.17
N ARG A 32 7.24 1.81 16.06
CA ARG A 32 6.35 2.64 15.24
C ARG A 32 5.78 1.83 14.10
N LEU A 33 4.46 1.83 14.01
CA LEU A 33 3.78 1.29 12.86
C LEU A 33 4.02 2.23 11.67
N ASN A 34 3.90 1.69 10.45
CA ASN A 34 3.72 2.54 9.29
C ASN A 34 2.53 3.49 9.54
N PRO A 35 2.52 4.72 9.00
CA PRO A 35 1.45 5.69 9.31
C PRO A 35 0.15 5.37 8.57
N ALA A 36 -1.00 5.68 9.19
CA ALA A 36 -2.31 5.43 8.61
C ALA A 36 -2.78 6.67 7.83
N PHE A 37 -3.28 6.45 6.62
CA PHE A 37 -3.76 7.51 5.74
C PHE A 37 -5.29 7.51 5.73
N ILE A 38 -5.88 8.54 6.33
CA ILE A 38 -7.33 8.75 6.34
C ILE A 38 -7.64 9.82 5.28
N SER A 39 -8.31 9.42 4.21
CA SER A 39 -8.69 10.35 3.12
C SER A 39 -9.72 11.35 3.63
N LEU A 40 -9.50 12.65 3.41
CA LEU A 40 -10.46 13.71 3.77
C LEU A 40 -11.75 13.67 2.93
N GLY A 41 -11.82 12.84 1.88
CA GLY A 41 -13.06 12.59 1.12
C GLY A 41 -13.54 13.74 0.23
N LEU A 42 -12.66 14.69 -0.09
CA LEU A 42 -13.01 15.89 -0.87
C LEU A 42 -13.26 15.57 -2.36
N PRO A 43 -14.27 16.19 -2.99
CA PRO A 43 -14.46 16.07 -4.43
C PRO A 43 -13.30 16.74 -5.17
N ARG A 44 -12.96 16.24 -6.37
CA ARG A 44 -11.87 16.81 -7.18
C ARG A 44 -12.07 18.30 -7.50
N SER A 45 -13.32 18.77 -7.55
CA SER A 45 -13.67 20.17 -7.78
C SER A 45 -13.30 21.12 -6.65
N ALA A 46 -13.05 20.60 -5.43
CA ALA A 46 -12.61 21.42 -4.30
C ALA A 46 -11.14 21.87 -4.45
N PHE A 47 -10.35 21.12 -5.23
CA PHE A 47 -8.95 21.40 -5.42
C PHE A 47 -8.73 22.48 -6.47
N ALA A 48 -7.81 23.40 -6.18
CA ALA A 48 -7.29 24.30 -7.18
C ALA A 48 -6.65 23.45 -8.29
N THR A 49 -7.03 23.71 -9.54
CA THR A 49 -6.55 22.98 -10.73
C THR A 49 -5.04 23.06 -10.94
N GLN A 50 -4.33 23.85 -10.13
CA GLN A 50 -2.91 24.14 -10.22
C GLN A 50 -2.16 23.66 -8.99
N VAL A 51 -1.67 22.43 -9.04
CA VAL A 51 -0.35 22.12 -8.46
C VAL A 51 0.44 21.42 -9.55
N GLY A 52 1.09 22.23 -10.42
CA GLY A 52 2.15 21.78 -11.34
C GLY A 52 1.86 21.71 -12.85
N GLY A 53 0.76 22.28 -13.35
CA GLY A 53 0.53 22.38 -14.80
C GLY A 53 -0.69 23.23 -15.13
N GLU A 54 -0.62 23.99 -16.22
CA GLU A 54 -1.70 24.80 -16.77
C GLU A 54 -3.06 24.07 -16.81
N PRO A 55 -4.18 24.82 -16.75
CA PRO A 55 -5.50 24.24 -16.61
C PRO A 55 -5.79 23.25 -17.74
N ALA A 56 -6.17 22.04 -17.34
CA ALA A 56 -6.64 21.00 -18.24
C ALA A 56 -7.86 21.48 -19.03
N VAL A 57 -7.65 21.86 -20.28
CA VAL A 57 -8.71 21.82 -21.28
C VAL A 57 -9.13 20.36 -21.38
N GLN A 58 -10.42 20.12 -21.14
CA GLN A 58 -11.04 18.80 -21.18
C GLN A 58 -10.68 18.07 -22.49
N ALA A 59 -10.04 16.90 -22.38
CA ALA A 59 -9.75 16.07 -23.55
C ALA A 59 -10.34 14.67 -23.35
N ALA A 60 -11.63 14.55 -23.65
CA ALA A 60 -12.18 13.30 -24.14
C ALA A 60 -11.74 13.12 -25.61
N GLY A 61 -11.15 11.97 -25.97
CA GLY A 61 -11.11 11.48 -27.35
C GLY A 61 -10.25 12.22 -28.39
N THR A 62 -8.96 12.46 -28.16
CA THR A 62 -8.09 13.14 -29.16
C THR A 62 -7.59 12.27 -30.31
N LEU A 63 -7.84 10.95 -30.29
CA LEU A 63 -7.36 10.02 -31.31
C LEU A 63 -8.51 9.14 -31.81
N GLN A 64 -8.62 9.04 -33.13
CA GLN A 64 -9.45 8.06 -33.81
C GLN A 64 -8.56 6.88 -34.23
N ASP A 65 -8.74 5.73 -33.59
CA ASP A 65 -8.01 4.51 -33.87
C ASP A 65 -8.86 3.50 -34.64
N GLY A 66 -8.21 2.56 -35.35
CA GLY A 66 -8.91 1.63 -36.24
C GLY A 66 -8.78 1.96 -37.73
N TRP A 67 -7.84 2.84 -38.07
CA TRP A 67 -7.42 3.07 -39.45
C TRP A 67 -6.46 1.98 -39.92
N ARG A 68 -6.64 1.50 -41.14
CA ARG A 68 -5.80 0.46 -41.76
C ARG A 68 -5.58 0.75 -43.24
N GLN A 69 -4.52 0.20 -43.81
CA GLN A 69 -4.27 0.27 -45.24
C GLN A 69 -5.07 -0.81 -45.98
N CYS A 70 -5.74 -0.44 -47.07
CA CYS A 70 -6.31 -1.41 -48.01
C CYS A 70 -5.26 -1.84 -49.05
N ARG A 71 -5.03 -3.14 -49.24
CA ARG A 71 -4.03 -3.65 -50.21
C ARG A 71 -4.43 -3.49 -51.68
N ARG A 72 -5.72 -3.28 -51.97
CA ARG A 72 -6.24 -3.21 -53.35
C ARG A 72 -6.27 -1.77 -53.89
N CYS A 73 -6.88 -0.84 -53.15
CA CYS A 73 -6.90 0.58 -53.54
C CYS A 73 -5.72 1.39 -53.00
N LEU A 74 -4.91 0.79 -52.11
CA LEU A 74 -3.81 1.46 -51.38
C LEU A 74 -4.25 2.68 -50.56
N GLY A 75 -5.56 2.83 -50.32
CA GLY A 75 -6.13 3.91 -49.52
C GLY A 75 -6.12 3.61 -48.02
N MET A 76 -6.17 4.68 -47.22
CA MET A 76 -6.40 4.61 -45.77
C MET A 76 -7.89 4.45 -45.46
N VAL A 77 -8.25 3.41 -44.72
CA VAL A 77 -9.66 3.01 -44.48
C VAL A 77 -9.93 2.76 -43.01
N PHE A 78 -11.11 3.15 -42.53
CA PHE A 78 -11.55 2.97 -41.16
C PHE A 78 -12.30 1.64 -41.02
N THR A 79 -11.93 0.82 -40.03
CA THR A 79 -12.35 -0.60 -39.96
C THR A 79 -13.11 -0.96 -38.69
N ARG A 80 -13.61 0.01 -37.93
CA ARG A 80 -14.38 -0.24 -36.69
C ARG A 80 -15.90 -0.28 -36.88
N GLU A 81 -16.36 -0.11 -38.11
CA GLU A 81 -17.78 -0.16 -38.45
C GLU A 81 -18.19 -1.54 -38.97
N ALA A 82 -19.47 -1.88 -38.78
CA ALA A 82 -20.02 -3.20 -39.09
C ALA A 82 -20.09 -3.52 -40.59
N THR A 83 -20.06 -2.50 -41.47
CA THR A 83 -20.11 -2.65 -42.93
C THR A 83 -18.80 -2.20 -43.57
N PRO A 84 -18.07 -3.06 -44.31
CA PRO A 84 -16.91 -2.64 -45.06
C PRO A 84 -17.35 -1.76 -46.25
N GLY A 85 -16.85 -0.54 -46.33
CA GLY A 85 -17.18 0.40 -47.41
C GLY A 85 -16.70 -0.08 -48.77
N ARG A 86 -17.27 0.52 -49.83
CA ARG A 86 -16.94 0.17 -51.21
C ARG A 86 -15.50 0.57 -51.57
N CYS A 87 -14.75 -0.38 -52.12
CA CYS A 87 -13.38 -0.20 -52.57
C CYS A 87 -13.32 0.29 -54.02
N SER A 88 -12.38 1.21 -54.32
CA SER A 88 -12.12 1.72 -55.68
C SER A 88 -11.64 0.64 -56.66
N ALA A 89 -11.14 -0.49 -56.16
CA ALA A 89 -10.74 -1.65 -56.96
C ALA A 89 -11.90 -2.65 -57.21
N GLY A 90 -13.11 -2.33 -56.77
CA GLY A 90 -14.28 -3.21 -56.79
C GLY A 90 -14.37 -4.14 -55.58
N GLY A 91 -15.60 -4.36 -55.09
CA GLY A 91 -15.88 -5.12 -53.87
C GLY A 91 -15.49 -4.37 -52.59
N ASP A 92 -15.23 -5.12 -51.51
CA ASP A 92 -14.92 -4.59 -50.18
C ASP A 92 -13.42 -4.31 -49.98
N HIS A 93 -13.10 -3.45 -49.00
CA HIS A 93 -11.71 -3.18 -48.61
C HIS A 93 -11.03 -4.41 -48.02
N GLN A 94 -9.84 -4.72 -48.51
CA GLN A 94 -9.00 -5.80 -47.97
C GLN A 94 -7.84 -5.19 -47.19
N THR A 95 -7.95 -5.20 -45.86
CA THR A 95 -7.02 -4.47 -44.99
C THR A 95 -5.76 -5.27 -44.68
N VAL A 96 -4.62 -4.59 -44.59
CA VAL A 96 -3.31 -5.17 -44.28
C VAL A 96 -2.52 -4.25 -43.35
N GLY A 97 -1.49 -4.79 -42.70
CA GLY A 97 -0.60 -4.04 -41.81
C GLY A 97 -1.16 -3.81 -40.40
N LEU A 98 -0.39 -3.08 -39.59
CA LEU A 98 -0.78 -2.68 -38.24
C LEU A 98 -1.80 -1.54 -38.29
N GLY A 99 -2.70 -1.50 -37.29
CA GLY A 99 -3.63 -0.39 -37.13
C GLY A 99 -2.91 0.94 -36.88
N VAL A 100 -3.50 2.01 -37.37
CA VAL A 100 -3.05 3.40 -37.25
C VAL A 100 -4.06 4.17 -36.42
N ALA A 101 -3.56 5.15 -35.66
CA ALA A 101 -4.39 6.13 -34.97
C ALA A 101 -4.14 7.52 -35.56
N LEU A 102 -5.23 8.22 -35.91
CA LEU A 102 -5.20 9.58 -36.43
C LEU A 102 -5.70 10.54 -35.36
N GLN A 103 -5.12 11.72 -35.28
CA GLN A 103 -5.44 12.70 -34.26
C GLN A 103 -6.60 13.59 -34.72
N PHE A 104 -7.54 13.87 -33.82
CA PHE A 104 -8.53 14.94 -34.01
C PHE A 104 -7.88 16.30 -33.74
N GLY A 105 -8.20 17.30 -34.56
CA GLY A 105 -7.74 18.66 -34.34
C GLY A 105 -7.95 19.60 -35.52
N GLU A 106 -7.63 20.87 -35.28
CA GLU A 106 -7.72 21.96 -36.27
C GLU A 106 -6.35 22.34 -36.86
N GLY A 107 -5.30 21.56 -36.57
CA GLY A 107 -3.96 21.72 -37.13
C GLY A 107 -2.97 22.39 -36.17
N GLY A 108 -1.73 22.57 -36.66
CA GLY A 108 -0.58 23.12 -35.94
C GLY A 108 0.68 23.06 -36.82
N ASP A 109 1.82 23.55 -36.34
CA ASP A 109 3.07 23.57 -37.12
C ASP A 109 3.44 22.17 -37.64
N GLY A 110 3.52 22.03 -38.96
CA GLY A 110 3.85 20.76 -39.62
C GLY A 110 2.69 19.74 -39.65
N MET A 111 1.46 20.14 -39.38
CA MET A 111 0.25 19.31 -39.53
C MET A 111 -0.74 19.93 -40.51
N GLU A 112 -1.38 19.10 -41.33
CA GLU A 112 -2.48 19.52 -42.21
C GLU A 112 -3.82 19.06 -41.61
N ALA A 113 -4.71 20.02 -41.33
CA ALA A 113 -6.07 19.79 -40.87
C ALA A 113 -7.06 19.66 -42.03
N GLY A 114 -8.30 19.26 -41.74
CA GLY A 114 -9.35 19.13 -42.77
C GLY A 114 -9.43 17.74 -43.39
N TRP A 115 -8.82 16.73 -42.76
CA TRP A 115 -9.04 15.33 -43.11
C TRP A 115 -10.31 14.81 -42.44
N ARG A 116 -11.13 14.07 -43.19
CA ARG A 116 -12.41 13.55 -42.73
C ARG A 116 -12.54 12.07 -43.07
N HIS A 117 -13.25 11.36 -42.21
CA HIS A 117 -13.75 10.03 -42.48
C HIS A 117 -15.02 10.12 -43.33
N CYS A 118 -15.01 9.46 -44.49
CA CYS A 118 -16.18 9.41 -45.36
C CYS A 118 -17.09 8.24 -44.98
N ALA A 119 -18.28 8.51 -44.46
CA ALA A 119 -19.23 7.47 -44.03
C ALA A 119 -19.64 6.49 -45.15
N LYS A 120 -19.59 6.90 -46.42
CA LYS A 120 -20.01 6.06 -47.56
C LYS A 120 -18.99 5.00 -47.98
N CYS A 121 -17.69 5.32 -47.88
CA CYS A 121 -16.62 4.42 -48.33
C CYS A 121 -15.64 4.04 -47.21
N HIS A 122 -15.84 4.61 -46.02
CA HIS A 122 -14.97 4.60 -44.84
C HIS A 122 -13.50 4.98 -45.14
N GLY A 123 -13.25 5.67 -46.25
CA GLY A 123 -11.93 6.17 -46.64
C GLY A 123 -11.61 7.50 -45.96
N LEU A 124 -10.33 7.74 -45.72
CA LEU A 124 -9.82 9.05 -45.29
C LEU A 124 -9.70 9.99 -46.50
N ALA A 125 -10.45 11.09 -46.48
CA ALA A 125 -10.49 12.07 -47.54
C ALA A 125 -10.22 13.48 -47.02
N PHE A 126 -9.50 14.27 -47.81
CA PHE A 126 -9.28 15.68 -47.52
C PHE A 126 -10.47 16.50 -48.00
N THR A 127 -11.03 17.32 -47.10
CA THR A 127 -12.18 18.19 -47.38
C THR A 127 -11.90 19.65 -47.05
N GLY A 128 -10.62 20.04 -46.92
CA GLY A 128 -10.20 21.43 -46.82
C GLY A 128 -10.30 22.21 -48.14
N GLY A 129 -10.81 21.58 -49.21
CA GLY A 129 -11.10 22.16 -50.52
C GLY A 129 -12.27 21.44 -51.19
N ALA A 130 -12.39 21.53 -52.51
CA ALA A 130 -13.45 20.83 -53.25
C ALA A 130 -13.36 19.30 -53.05
N PRO A 131 -14.40 18.62 -52.53
CA PRO A 131 -14.35 17.19 -52.28
C PRO A 131 -14.20 16.37 -53.56
N GLY A 132 -13.34 15.36 -53.54
CA GLY A 132 -13.13 14.47 -54.68
C GLY A 132 -14.20 13.37 -54.82
N PRO A 133 -14.23 12.67 -55.98
CA PRO A 133 -15.13 11.55 -56.24
C PRO A 133 -14.97 10.40 -55.24
N CYS A 134 -16.10 9.90 -54.76
CA CYS A 134 -16.21 8.80 -53.81
C CYS A 134 -16.42 7.45 -54.54
N PRO A 135 -15.78 6.34 -54.12
CA PRO A 135 -16.01 5.01 -54.69
C PRO A 135 -17.46 4.49 -54.56
N ALA A 136 -18.23 5.03 -53.62
CA ALA A 136 -19.64 4.70 -53.44
C ALA A 136 -20.59 5.53 -54.34
N GLY A 137 -20.04 6.42 -55.17
CA GLY A 137 -20.78 7.37 -56.00
C GLY A 137 -20.87 8.77 -55.37
N GLY A 138 -20.91 9.80 -56.21
CA GLY A 138 -20.90 11.21 -55.78
C GLY A 138 -19.55 11.64 -55.22
N GLN A 139 -19.55 12.66 -54.36
CA GLN A 139 -18.34 13.20 -53.69
C GLN A 139 -18.17 12.61 -52.28
N HIS A 140 -16.95 12.68 -51.74
CA HIS A 140 -16.67 12.32 -50.35
C HIS A 140 -17.53 13.15 -49.37
N GLU A 141 -18.18 12.46 -48.43
CA GLU A 141 -19.06 13.09 -47.44
C GLU A 141 -18.32 13.31 -46.12
N ALA A 142 -18.43 14.51 -45.56
CA ALA A 142 -17.80 14.87 -44.27
C ALA A 142 -18.78 14.89 -43.09
N ALA A 143 -20.08 14.73 -43.35
CA ALA A 143 -21.13 14.85 -42.33
C ALA A 143 -20.94 13.80 -41.22
N GLY A 144 -20.82 14.26 -39.97
CA GLY A 144 -20.62 13.39 -38.81
C GLY A 144 -19.17 12.99 -38.49
N SER A 145 -18.19 13.34 -39.33
CA SER A 145 -16.77 13.12 -39.02
C SER A 145 -16.15 14.33 -38.31
N GLY A 146 -15.48 14.10 -37.17
CA GLY A 146 -14.57 15.07 -36.58
C GLY A 146 -13.43 15.44 -37.54
N SER A 147 -12.81 16.61 -37.34
CA SER A 147 -11.65 17.06 -38.12
C SER A 147 -10.42 16.29 -37.67
N LEU A 148 -9.76 15.59 -38.60
CA LEU A 148 -8.53 14.87 -38.36
C LEU A 148 -7.34 15.68 -38.91
N VAL A 149 -6.19 15.52 -38.26
CA VAL A 149 -4.93 16.11 -38.67
C VAL A 149 -3.94 15.03 -39.12
N LEU A 150 -3.23 15.29 -40.21
CA LEU A 150 -2.11 14.47 -40.66
C LEU A 150 -0.80 15.24 -40.53
N ARG A 151 0.23 14.59 -39.99
CA ARG A 151 1.55 15.19 -39.89
C ARG A 151 2.25 15.14 -41.24
N LEU A 152 2.96 16.23 -41.56
CA LEU A 152 3.77 16.40 -42.76
C LEU A 152 5.24 16.07 -42.48
N GLY A 153 5.94 15.57 -43.50
CA GLY A 153 7.40 15.41 -43.49
C GLY A 153 7.89 13.96 -43.46
N THR A 154 9.07 13.75 -42.88
CA THR A 154 9.76 12.43 -42.85
C THR A 154 9.29 11.60 -41.66
N PRO A 155 9.11 10.27 -41.81
CA PRO A 155 8.65 9.41 -40.72
C PRO A 155 9.67 9.34 -39.58
N ALA A 156 9.21 9.50 -38.34
CA ALA A 156 9.99 9.20 -37.13
C ALA A 156 9.80 7.74 -36.71
N ARG A 157 10.53 7.27 -35.68
CA ARG A 157 10.44 5.90 -35.18
C ARG A 157 8.98 5.54 -34.84
N GLY A 158 8.47 4.51 -35.52
CA GLY A 158 7.11 4.01 -35.33
C GLY A 158 6.01 4.76 -36.12
N GLN A 159 6.36 5.73 -36.94
CA GLN A 159 5.47 6.29 -37.94
C GLN A 159 5.72 5.65 -39.31
N GLN A 160 4.64 5.44 -40.06
CA GLN A 160 4.69 4.97 -41.43
C GLN A 160 4.69 6.19 -42.37
N GLY A 161 5.69 6.28 -43.24
CA GLY A 161 5.75 7.27 -44.32
C GLY A 161 5.19 6.74 -45.64
N GLY A 162 5.39 7.48 -46.74
CA GLY A 162 4.98 7.05 -48.09
C GLY A 162 3.53 7.38 -48.46
N TRP A 163 2.81 8.08 -47.58
CA TRP A 163 1.44 8.53 -47.80
C TRP A 163 1.40 9.87 -48.53
N ARG A 164 0.48 9.97 -49.49
CA ARG A 164 0.28 11.14 -50.35
C ARG A 164 -1.21 11.39 -50.54
N ARG A 165 -1.60 12.65 -50.69
CA ARG A 165 -2.94 13.06 -51.10
C ARG A 165 -3.05 12.92 -52.61
N CYS A 166 -4.11 12.26 -53.07
CA CYS A 166 -4.42 12.18 -54.48
C CYS A 166 -5.12 13.47 -54.94
N SER A 167 -4.61 14.16 -55.96
CA SER A 167 -5.23 15.39 -56.51
C SER A 167 -6.60 15.13 -57.14
N LYS A 168 -6.79 13.93 -57.71
CA LYS A 168 -8.03 13.55 -58.41
C LYS A 168 -9.17 13.21 -57.45
N CYS A 169 -8.91 12.43 -56.40
CA CYS A 169 -9.96 11.97 -55.47
C CYS A 169 -9.90 12.59 -54.08
N GLN A 170 -8.87 13.37 -53.77
CA GLN A 170 -8.61 13.93 -52.43
C GLN A 170 -8.42 12.89 -51.32
N GLY A 171 -8.31 11.60 -51.66
CA GLY A 171 -8.07 10.51 -50.71
C GLY A 171 -6.59 10.38 -50.32
N LEU A 172 -6.33 9.86 -49.10
CA LEU A 172 -4.97 9.50 -48.67
C LEU A 172 -4.58 8.13 -49.23
N ALA A 173 -3.51 8.08 -50.03
CA ALA A 173 -3.02 6.88 -50.70
C ALA A 173 -1.55 6.58 -50.35
N LEU A 174 -1.25 5.31 -50.08
CA LEU A 174 0.13 4.84 -49.92
C LEU A 174 0.74 4.61 -51.30
N THR A 175 1.76 5.40 -51.62
CA THR A 175 2.42 5.37 -52.94
C THR A 175 3.87 4.95 -52.88
N ASN A 176 4.57 5.20 -51.76
CA ASN A 176 6.02 4.97 -51.63
C ASN A 176 6.83 5.57 -52.80
N GLY A 177 6.36 6.68 -53.38
CA GLY A 177 7.00 7.33 -54.54
C GLY A 177 6.69 6.71 -55.91
N ARG A 178 5.66 5.86 -56.05
CA ARG A 178 5.20 5.28 -57.33
C ARG A 178 3.70 5.48 -57.53
N PRO A 179 3.16 5.48 -58.77
CA PRO A 179 1.71 5.46 -59.00
C PRO A 179 1.12 4.22 -58.32
N GLY A 180 0.27 4.44 -57.31
CA GLY A 180 -0.24 3.38 -56.45
C GLY A 180 -1.76 3.31 -56.52
N GLY A 181 -2.30 2.08 -56.54
CA GLY A 181 -3.69 1.74 -56.22
C GLY A 181 -4.77 2.27 -57.18
N ALA A 182 -5.93 1.62 -57.20
CA ALA A 182 -7.08 2.09 -57.98
C ALA A 182 -7.67 3.38 -57.40
N CYS A 183 -7.88 4.39 -58.27
CA CYS A 183 -8.47 5.68 -57.93
C CYS A 183 -9.96 5.71 -58.32
N PRO A 184 -10.86 6.26 -57.47
CA PRO A 184 -12.28 6.40 -57.82
C PRO A 184 -12.54 7.39 -58.97
N ALA A 185 -11.60 8.28 -59.28
CA ALA A 185 -11.65 9.14 -60.46
C ALA A 185 -11.25 8.42 -61.77
N GLY A 186 -10.94 7.13 -61.70
CA GLY A 186 -10.38 6.34 -62.80
C GLY A 186 -8.84 6.33 -62.82
N GLY A 187 -8.27 5.20 -63.24
CA GLY A 187 -6.82 5.00 -63.28
C GLY A 187 -6.17 4.87 -61.89
N MET A 188 -4.90 5.24 -61.77
CA MET A 188 -4.11 5.20 -60.53
C MET A 188 -4.16 6.53 -59.77
N HIS A 189 -3.85 6.53 -58.46
CA HIS A 189 -3.78 7.76 -57.66
C HIS A 189 -2.72 8.72 -58.20
N GLU A 190 -3.10 9.98 -58.44
CA GLU A 190 -2.21 11.04 -58.90
C GLU A 190 -1.74 11.87 -57.72
N THR A 191 -0.43 11.90 -57.48
CA THR A 191 0.15 12.51 -56.26
C THR A 191 1.14 13.61 -56.56
N ALA A 192 1.16 14.08 -57.82
CA ALA A 192 1.95 15.24 -58.23
C ALA A 192 1.58 16.47 -57.39
N GLY A 193 2.58 17.12 -56.80
CA GLY A 193 2.38 18.27 -55.90
C GLY A 193 1.90 17.93 -54.49
N SER A 194 1.68 16.65 -54.15
CA SER A 194 1.31 16.27 -52.78
C SER A 194 2.49 16.37 -51.82
N GLN A 195 2.25 16.97 -50.65
CA GLN A 195 3.16 16.85 -49.51
C GLN A 195 3.30 15.40 -49.04
N ALA A 196 4.34 15.11 -48.26
CA ALA A 196 4.58 13.79 -47.69
C ALA A 196 3.86 13.69 -46.34
N TYR A 197 2.91 12.78 -46.22
CA TYR A 197 2.21 12.54 -44.96
C TYR A 197 2.82 11.34 -44.25
N VAL A 198 2.72 11.39 -42.94
CA VAL A 198 3.15 10.30 -42.05
C VAL A 198 2.02 9.98 -41.09
N VAL A 199 1.85 8.69 -40.80
CA VAL A 199 0.79 8.19 -39.93
C VAL A 199 1.39 7.38 -38.79
N GLY A 200 0.88 7.53 -37.58
CA GLY A 200 1.38 6.82 -36.40
C GLY A 200 0.86 5.39 -36.33
N THR A 201 1.74 4.39 -36.24
CA THR A 201 1.27 3.03 -35.92
C THR A 201 0.73 3.00 -34.49
N ALA A 202 -0.32 2.21 -34.22
CA ALA A 202 -0.93 2.12 -32.90
C ALA A 202 0.06 1.70 -31.80
N GLN A 203 1.17 1.04 -32.16
CA GLN A 203 2.27 0.67 -31.25
C GLN A 203 3.26 1.82 -30.97
N ALA A 204 3.38 2.80 -31.87
CA ALA A 204 4.31 3.93 -31.73
C ALA A 204 3.74 5.17 -31.06
N VAL A 205 2.41 5.31 -31.09
CA VAL A 205 1.69 6.33 -30.29
C VAL A 205 1.81 6.05 -28.78
N VAL A 206 2.37 4.88 -28.42
CA VAL A 206 2.77 4.53 -27.04
C VAL A 206 4.06 5.26 -26.59
N ALA A 207 4.81 5.92 -27.50
CA ALA A 207 5.86 6.88 -27.14
C ALA A 207 5.25 8.25 -26.74
N ARG A 208 4.54 8.18 -25.62
CA ARG A 208 3.98 9.24 -24.77
C ARG A 208 4.93 10.47 -24.67
N PRO A 209 4.56 11.70 -25.11
CA PRO A 209 5.06 12.90 -24.42
C PRO A 209 4.69 12.72 -22.94
N PRO A 210 5.53 13.12 -21.95
CA PRO A 210 5.30 12.77 -20.55
C PRO A 210 3.83 13.04 -20.24
N ARG A 211 3.02 11.99 -19.95
CA ARG A 211 1.64 12.27 -19.52
C ARG A 211 1.89 13.07 -18.27
N GLN A 212 1.53 14.35 -18.26
CA GLN A 212 1.01 14.93 -17.02
C GLN A 212 -0.03 13.92 -16.58
N GLY A 213 0.27 13.21 -15.48
CA GLY A 213 -0.67 12.24 -14.94
C GLY A 213 -2.02 12.94 -14.84
N VAL A 214 -3.12 12.21 -15.06
CA VAL A 214 -4.39 12.71 -14.58
C VAL A 214 -4.16 13.00 -13.10
N LEU A 215 -4.02 14.28 -12.78
CA LEU A 215 -3.75 14.76 -11.44
C LEU A 215 -4.94 14.29 -10.61
N LYS A 216 -4.70 13.42 -9.63
CA LYS A 216 -5.74 12.97 -8.70
C LYS A 216 -5.46 13.63 -7.36
N PRO A 217 -5.80 14.92 -7.21
CA PRO A 217 -5.52 15.64 -5.99
C PRO A 217 -6.38 15.04 -4.87
N GLN A 218 -5.72 14.70 -3.77
CA GLN A 218 -6.34 14.15 -2.57
C GLN A 218 -5.59 14.67 -1.34
N LEU A 219 -6.33 14.96 -0.29
CA LEU A 219 -5.80 15.29 1.03
C LEU A 219 -6.03 14.11 1.97
N PHE A 220 -5.01 13.83 2.76
CA PHE A 220 -5.01 12.79 3.76
C PHE A 220 -4.62 13.36 5.12
N LEU A 221 -5.36 12.98 6.15
CA LEU A 221 -4.90 13.02 7.52
C LEU A 221 -4.03 11.78 7.75
N VAL A 222 -2.78 11.99 8.09
CA VAL A 222 -1.79 10.93 8.31
C VAL A 222 -1.55 10.80 9.79
N GLU A 223 -2.07 9.73 10.38
CA GLU A 223 -1.95 9.43 11.81
C GLU A 223 -0.77 8.50 12.07
N HIS A 224 0.04 8.81 13.09
CA HIS A 224 1.17 7.98 13.49
C HIS A 224 0.87 7.30 14.82
N TYR A 225 1.10 5.99 14.83
CA TYR A 225 0.81 5.12 15.95
C TYR A 225 2.09 4.52 16.52
N GLN A 226 2.08 4.34 17.83
CA GLN A 226 3.17 3.73 18.56
C GLN A 226 2.65 2.51 19.32
N LEU A 227 3.38 1.40 19.20
CA LEU A 227 3.21 0.22 20.03
C LEU A 227 4.27 0.21 21.11
N SER A 228 3.84 0.37 22.36
CA SER A 228 4.69 0.35 23.55
C SER A 228 4.50 -0.99 24.25
N ASN A 229 5.58 -1.76 24.43
CA ASN A 229 5.52 -3.08 25.06
C ASN A 229 6.18 -3.04 26.44
N PHE A 230 5.50 -3.61 27.41
CA PHE A 230 5.96 -3.70 28.80
C PHE A 230 6.10 -5.16 29.16
N SER A 231 7.26 -5.53 29.72
CA SER A 231 7.48 -6.88 30.22
C SER A 231 6.81 -7.07 31.58
N GLY A 232 5.93 -8.06 31.67
CA GLY A 232 5.26 -8.50 32.89
C GLY A 232 5.92 -9.73 33.51
N ALA A 233 5.12 -10.49 34.26
CA ALA A 233 5.59 -11.63 35.03
C ALA A 233 6.11 -12.78 34.16
N LEU A 234 7.10 -13.51 34.67
CA LEU A 234 7.48 -14.81 34.13
C LEU A 234 6.61 -15.90 34.76
N LEU A 235 6.06 -16.76 33.91
CA LEU A 235 5.14 -17.82 34.29
C LEU A 235 5.67 -19.17 33.80
N ARG A 236 5.39 -20.22 34.59
CA ARG A 236 5.60 -21.60 34.14
C ARG A 236 4.58 -21.95 33.08
N ASP A 237 5.03 -22.61 32.01
CA ASP A 237 4.18 -23.06 30.92
C ASP A 237 4.08 -24.60 30.91
N GLN A 238 4.70 -25.28 29.95
CA GLN A 238 4.63 -26.73 29.80
C GLN A 238 5.78 -27.46 30.52
N LEU A 239 5.50 -28.61 31.14
CA LEU A 239 6.53 -29.58 31.57
C LEU A 239 7.16 -30.21 30.33
N VAL A 240 8.47 -30.02 30.13
CA VAL A 240 9.19 -30.50 28.94
C VAL A 240 9.96 -31.79 29.23
N ALA A 241 10.48 -31.93 30.45
CA ALA A 241 11.17 -33.15 30.87
C ALA A 241 11.10 -33.31 32.40
N THR A 242 11.30 -34.54 32.87
CA THR A 242 11.51 -34.84 34.28
C THR A 242 12.95 -35.30 34.48
N MET A 243 13.51 -35.00 35.66
CA MET A 243 14.78 -35.60 36.07
C MET A 243 14.50 -36.82 36.93
N GLN A 244 15.53 -37.65 37.13
CA GLN A 244 15.47 -38.72 38.11
C GLN A 244 15.19 -38.15 39.50
N ALA A 245 14.29 -38.81 40.25
CA ALA A 245 14.04 -38.46 41.63
C ALA A 245 15.33 -38.58 42.44
N LEU A 246 15.64 -37.57 43.25
CA LEU A 246 16.79 -37.63 44.14
C LEU A 246 16.38 -38.17 45.50
N LEU A 247 17.06 -39.22 45.94
CA LEU A 247 16.96 -39.73 47.30
C LEU A 247 17.53 -38.70 48.30
N PRO A 248 17.17 -38.81 49.59
CA PRO A 248 17.74 -37.98 50.65
C PRO A 248 19.27 -37.92 50.58
N ARG A 249 19.83 -36.71 50.66
CA ARG A 249 21.29 -36.46 50.64
C ARG A 249 22.03 -36.95 49.37
N GLN A 250 21.30 -37.34 48.33
CA GLN A 250 21.90 -37.79 47.09
C GLN A 250 22.35 -36.59 46.25
N LYS A 251 23.47 -36.75 45.55
CA LYS A 251 23.94 -35.82 44.53
C LYS A 251 23.96 -36.50 43.18
N ILE A 252 23.37 -35.87 42.16
CA ILE A 252 23.38 -36.37 40.79
C ILE A 252 23.95 -35.30 39.86
N THR A 253 24.59 -35.75 38.78
CA THR A 253 24.98 -34.90 37.65
C THR A 253 24.19 -35.36 36.44
N CYS A 254 23.44 -34.44 35.83
CA CYS A 254 22.61 -34.72 34.67
C CYS A 254 23.02 -33.83 33.50
N ARG A 255 22.92 -34.38 32.29
CA ARG A 255 23.10 -33.63 31.05
C ARG A 255 21.73 -33.20 30.56
N VAL A 256 21.49 -31.90 30.50
CA VAL A 256 20.29 -31.32 29.90
C VAL A 256 20.64 -30.95 28.47
N LEU A 257 20.06 -31.68 27.52
CA LEU A 257 20.26 -31.47 26.10
C LEU A 257 19.07 -30.70 25.55
N THR A 258 19.35 -29.54 24.95
CA THR A 258 18.35 -28.68 24.31
C THR A 258 18.62 -28.62 22.82
N ARG A 259 17.59 -28.86 22.00
CA ARG A 259 17.71 -28.78 20.55
C ARG A 259 18.07 -27.36 20.11
N ARG A 260 19.06 -27.23 19.22
CA ARG A 260 19.37 -25.97 18.55
C ARG A 260 18.29 -25.66 17.53
N ARG A 261 17.82 -24.41 17.55
CA ARG A 261 16.86 -23.91 16.57
C ARG A 261 17.53 -23.75 15.22
N THR A 262 16.75 -23.96 14.17
CA THR A 262 17.15 -23.62 12.80
C THR A 262 17.06 -22.11 12.58
N SER A 263 17.78 -21.60 11.57
CA SER A 263 17.65 -20.17 11.21
C SER A 263 16.22 -19.75 10.87
N GLN A 264 15.41 -20.67 10.33
CA GLN A 264 13.99 -20.40 10.04
C GLN A 264 13.16 -20.29 11.32
N GLU A 265 13.36 -21.18 12.30
CA GLU A 265 12.71 -21.12 13.61
C GLU A 265 13.16 -19.88 14.42
N GLU A 266 14.40 -19.45 14.30
CA GLU A 266 14.87 -18.19 14.89
C GLU A 266 14.14 -16.98 14.29
N LYS A 267 13.98 -16.94 12.96
CA LYS A 267 13.23 -15.89 12.27
C LYS A 267 11.76 -15.88 12.65
N GLN A 268 11.11 -17.05 12.63
CA GLN A 268 9.71 -17.21 13.04
C GLN A 268 9.49 -16.95 14.53
N GLY A 269 10.54 -17.16 15.34
CA GLY A 269 10.56 -16.85 16.75
C GLY A 269 10.69 -15.35 17.04
N SER A 270 11.14 -14.49 16.13
CA SER A 270 11.35 -13.06 16.41
C SER A 270 10.03 -12.27 16.40
N THR A 271 9.81 -11.41 17.39
CA THR A 271 8.57 -10.62 17.50
C THR A 271 8.82 -9.14 17.78
N VAL A 272 7.89 -8.26 17.39
CA VAL A 272 8.01 -6.82 17.73
C VAL A 272 7.86 -6.54 19.24
N ILE A 273 7.43 -7.56 20.01
CA ILE A 273 7.23 -7.49 21.46
C ILE A 273 8.56 -7.60 22.21
N ASP A 274 9.46 -8.49 21.79
CA ASP A 274 10.68 -8.81 22.55
C ASP A 274 12.00 -8.80 21.74
N ALA A 275 11.92 -8.82 20.41
CA ALA A 275 13.06 -8.82 19.51
C ALA A 275 12.74 -7.93 18.31
N GLN A 276 12.94 -6.61 18.48
CA GLN A 276 12.64 -5.58 17.50
C GLN A 276 13.62 -5.57 16.31
N SER A 277 13.71 -6.69 15.62
CA SER A 277 14.46 -6.84 14.39
C SER A 277 13.71 -6.20 13.21
N THR A 278 14.45 -5.88 12.15
CA THR A 278 13.86 -5.39 10.90
C THR A 278 12.92 -6.42 10.29
N GLU A 279 13.24 -7.70 10.43
CA GLU A 279 12.43 -8.83 9.97
C GLU A 279 11.11 -8.93 10.74
N ALA A 280 11.15 -8.85 12.09
CA ALA A 280 9.95 -8.87 12.91
C ALA A 280 9.04 -7.68 12.62
N SER A 281 9.64 -6.50 12.40
CA SER A 281 8.94 -5.27 12.01
C SER A 281 8.26 -5.39 10.65
N THR A 282 8.96 -5.95 9.66
CA THR A 282 8.43 -6.14 8.29
C THR A 282 7.31 -7.16 8.28
N SER A 283 7.51 -8.30 8.95
CA SER A 283 6.49 -9.34 9.10
C SER A 283 5.24 -8.81 9.79
N PHE A 284 5.42 -8.06 10.89
CA PHE A 284 4.32 -7.48 11.63
C PHE A 284 3.52 -6.47 10.80
N ASN A 285 4.18 -5.52 10.12
CA ASN A 285 3.50 -4.57 9.25
C ASN A 285 2.73 -5.26 8.11
N ASN A 286 3.25 -6.36 7.56
CA ASN A 286 2.54 -7.17 6.57
C ASN A 286 1.32 -7.88 7.16
N GLN A 287 1.40 -8.39 8.39
CA GLN A 287 0.27 -9.01 9.09
C GLN A 287 -0.82 -7.99 9.43
N VAL A 288 -0.45 -6.78 9.89
CA VAL A 288 -1.40 -5.67 10.09
C VAL A 288 -2.08 -5.34 8.78
N LYS A 289 -1.32 -5.20 7.69
CA LYS A 289 -1.86 -4.93 6.35
C LYS A 289 -2.89 -5.98 5.93
N GLU A 290 -2.59 -7.25 6.13
CA GLU A 290 -3.48 -8.35 5.74
C GLU A 290 -4.73 -8.43 6.63
N ALA A 291 -4.58 -8.30 7.94
CA ALA A 291 -5.71 -8.26 8.88
C ALA A 291 -6.66 -7.12 8.55
N SER A 292 -6.13 -5.95 8.20
CA SER A 292 -6.96 -4.82 7.83
C SER A 292 -7.61 -4.97 6.45
N ARG A 293 -6.92 -5.56 5.45
CA ARG A 293 -7.58 -5.91 4.17
C ARG A 293 -8.79 -6.82 4.38
N GLN A 294 -8.75 -7.71 5.36
CA GLN A 294 -9.87 -8.58 5.70
C GLN A 294 -11.01 -7.79 6.38
N ALA A 295 -10.68 -6.85 7.28
CA ALA A 295 -11.66 -6.02 7.96
C ALA A 295 -12.37 -5.03 7.02
N PHE A 296 -11.68 -4.47 6.02
CA PHE A 296 -12.19 -3.38 5.19
C PHE A 296 -12.37 -3.70 3.69
N GLY A 297 -11.93 -4.88 3.23
CA GLY A 297 -11.95 -5.28 1.83
C GLY A 297 -10.68 -4.90 1.05
N SER A 298 -10.35 -5.71 0.04
CA SER A 298 -9.08 -5.63 -0.72
C SER A 298 -8.89 -4.37 -1.54
N GLU A 299 -9.97 -3.68 -1.92
CA GLU A 299 -9.92 -2.44 -2.69
C GLU A 299 -9.76 -1.19 -1.79
N GLU A 300 -10.06 -1.26 -0.48
CA GLU A 300 -10.25 -0.10 0.42
C GLU A 300 -9.09 0.25 1.35
N TYR A 301 -8.20 -0.70 1.66
CA TYR A 301 -7.24 -0.57 2.75
C TYR A 301 -5.77 -0.80 2.37
N ASP A 302 -5.34 -0.67 1.11
CA ASP A 302 -3.92 -0.91 0.87
C ASP A 302 -3.06 0.17 1.56
N TYR A 303 -2.40 -0.25 2.65
CA TYR A 303 -1.54 0.53 3.55
C TYR A 303 -0.21 0.97 2.89
N ALA A 304 -0.25 1.28 1.60
CA ALA A 304 0.85 1.81 0.83
C ALA A 304 0.30 2.90 -0.10
N MET A 305 0.97 4.04 -0.09
CA MET A 305 0.67 5.27 -0.86
C MET A 305 0.33 5.07 -2.35
N GLN A 306 0.54 3.88 -2.93
CA GLN A 306 0.34 3.58 -4.35
C GLN A 306 -1.05 3.02 -4.71
N ALA A 307 -1.78 2.36 -3.81
CA ALA A 307 -3.07 1.76 -4.18
C ALA A 307 -4.21 2.79 -4.31
N ASN A 308 -4.17 3.85 -3.50
CA ASN A 308 -5.16 4.93 -3.53
C ASN A 308 -5.14 5.71 -4.86
N PHE A 309 -4.03 5.65 -5.60
CA PHE A 309 -3.92 6.29 -6.91
C PHE A 309 -4.71 5.56 -8.01
N ASN A 310 -5.18 4.33 -7.77
CA ASN A 310 -5.99 3.56 -8.73
C ASN A 310 -7.50 3.62 -8.47
N GLY A 311 -7.94 4.45 -7.51
CA GLY A 311 -9.32 4.95 -7.44
C GLY A 311 -10.41 3.93 -7.09
N LYS A 312 -10.06 2.84 -6.38
CA LYS A 312 -11.05 1.84 -5.95
C LYS A 312 -11.20 1.64 -4.46
N GLY A 313 -10.41 2.33 -3.65
CA GLY A 313 -10.81 2.49 -2.28
C GLY A 313 -9.92 3.43 -1.51
N SER A 314 -10.60 4.23 -0.73
CA SER A 314 -10.02 5.14 0.22
C SER A 314 -10.86 5.00 1.46
N MET A 315 -10.23 4.58 2.54
CA MET A 315 -10.79 4.74 3.86
C MET A 315 -10.82 6.24 4.17
N GLY A 316 -12.01 6.83 4.15
CA GLY A 316 -12.14 8.28 4.29
C GLY A 316 -13.55 8.69 4.71
N PHE A 317 -13.65 9.91 5.25
CA PHE A 317 -14.85 10.49 5.87
C PHE A 317 -16.07 10.64 4.92
N GLY A 318 -16.01 10.14 3.68
CA GLY A 318 -16.81 10.66 2.56
C GLY A 318 -17.49 9.63 1.65
N LYS A 319 -17.83 8.42 2.11
CA LYS A 319 -18.75 7.54 1.34
C LYS A 319 -20.20 8.05 1.30
N ALA A 320 -20.51 9.18 1.94
CA ALA A 320 -21.82 9.83 1.89
C ALA A 320 -21.71 11.24 1.28
N SER A 321 -22.58 11.52 0.30
CA SER A 321 -22.75 12.78 -0.44
C SER A 321 -22.69 14.04 0.42
N ALA A 322 -22.42 15.18 -0.23
CA ALA A 322 -22.18 16.57 0.26
C ALA A 322 -23.15 17.18 1.31
N LYS A 323 -24.03 16.41 1.95
CA LYS A 323 -24.88 16.79 3.08
C LYS A 323 -24.59 16.03 4.39
N ALA A 324 -23.58 15.17 4.43
CA ALA A 324 -23.26 14.31 5.59
C ALA A 324 -22.03 14.78 6.40
N ARG A 325 -21.82 16.10 6.59
CA ARG A 325 -20.76 16.63 7.47
C ARG A 325 -21.03 16.37 8.97
N LEU A 326 -22.14 15.73 9.34
CA LEU A 326 -22.64 15.59 10.73
C LEU A 326 -22.13 14.35 11.51
N ASP A 327 -21.26 13.49 10.95
CA ASP A 327 -20.74 12.31 11.69
C ASP A 327 -19.28 11.95 11.34
N VAL A 328 -18.43 12.98 11.24
CA VAL A 328 -17.00 12.85 10.93
C VAL A 328 -16.23 12.19 12.10
N SER A 329 -16.58 12.49 13.36
CA SER A 329 -15.90 11.93 14.52
C SER A 329 -16.29 10.46 14.77
N GLY A 330 -17.54 10.07 14.54
CA GLY A 330 -17.97 8.67 14.64
C GLY A 330 -17.23 7.78 13.64
N SER A 331 -17.21 8.19 12.36
CA SER A 331 -16.53 7.42 11.30
C SER A 331 -15.03 7.24 11.52
N THR A 332 -14.31 8.25 12.03
CA THR A 332 -12.86 8.10 12.31
C THR A 332 -12.54 7.27 13.52
N ASN A 333 -13.37 7.32 14.55
CA ASN A 333 -13.19 6.42 15.69
C ASN A 333 -13.48 4.97 15.31
N THR A 334 -14.40 4.70 14.38
CA THR A 334 -14.56 3.37 13.78
C THR A 334 -13.29 2.92 13.06
N VAL A 335 -12.71 3.77 12.22
CA VAL A 335 -11.43 3.49 11.52
C VAL A 335 -10.31 3.13 12.50
N ARG A 336 -10.14 3.93 13.55
CA ARG A 336 -9.12 3.72 14.59
C ARG A 336 -9.35 2.43 15.37
N ASN A 337 -10.60 2.14 15.73
CA ASN A 337 -10.97 0.92 16.45
C ASN A 337 -10.65 -0.33 15.63
N GLU A 338 -10.95 -0.30 14.33
CA GLU A 338 -10.69 -1.42 13.43
C GLU A 338 -9.20 -1.59 13.09
N LEU A 339 -8.45 -0.48 12.94
CA LEU A 339 -6.98 -0.55 12.91
C LEU A 339 -6.44 -1.19 14.20
N ALA A 340 -6.95 -0.77 15.36
CA ALA A 340 -6.53 -1.32 16.64
C ALA A 340 -6.84 -2.83 16.76
N SER A 341 -7.99 -3.28 16.26
CA SER A 341 -8.35 -4.70 16.15
C SER A 341 -7.43 -5.46 15.18
N SER A 342 -7.04 -4.84 14.07
CA SER A 342 -6.09 -5.42 13.10
C SER A 342 -4.69 -5.58 13.70
N VAL A 343 -4.24 -4.58 14.46
CA VAL A 343 -2.97 -4.62 15.22
C VAL A 343 -3.00 -5.72 16.27
N ASP A 344 -4.09 -5.84 17.03
CA ASP A 344 -4.24 -6.89 18.04
C ASP A 344 -4.23 -8.30 17.41
N SER A 345 -4.94 -8.47 16.30
CA SER A 345 -4.95 -9.72 15.52
C SER A 345 -3.57 -10.07 14.97
N ALA A 346 -2.82 -9.08 14.47
CA ALA A 346 -1.45 -9.27 14.01
C ALA A 346 -0.51 -9.65 15.18
N LEU A 347 -0.70 -9.07 16.36
CA LEU A 347 0.04 -9.46 17.56
C LEU A 347 -0.26 -10.90 17.95
N ASP A 348 -1.52 -11.33 17.94
CA ASP A 348 -1.89 -12.71 18.23
C ASP A 348 -1.28 -13.69 17.24
N ASN A 349 -1.34 -13.37 15.93
CA ASN A 349 -0.72 -14.19 14.90
C ASN A 349 0.80 -14.31 15.10
N GLN A 350 1.50 -13.21 15.36
CA GLN A 350 2.94 -13.22 15.59
C GLN A 350 3.31 -13.96 16.88
N VAL A 351 2.55 -13.77 17.97
CA VAL A 351 2.76 -14.47 19.25
C VAL A 351 2.53 -15.96 19.10
N ASN A 352 1.49 -16.37 18.37
CA ASN A 352 1.20 -17.79 18.11
C ASN A 352 2.30 -18.44 17.28
N GLN A 353 2.75 -17.80 16.20
CA GLN A 353 3.88 -18.28 15.39
C GLN A 353 5.16 -18.38 16.21
N ALA A 354 5.47 -17.36 16.99
CA ALA A 354 6.65 -17.36 17.84
C ALA A 354 6.57 -18.42 18.94
N ASN A 355 5.41 -18.63 19.56
CA ASN A 355 5.23 -19.68 20.57
C ASN A 355 5.40 -21.08 19.99
N GLN A 356 4.96 -21.31 18.75
CA GLN A 356 5.21 -22.58 18.04
C GLN A 356 6.71 -22.74 17.72
N ALA A 357 7.34 -21.72 17.16
CA ALA A 357 8.77 -21.75 16.79
C ALA A 357 9.72 -21.83 18.00
N ARG A 358 9.28 -21.33 19.16
CA ARG A 358 10.05 -21.34 20.41
C ARG A 358 9.76 -22.54 21.29
N GLN A 359 8.96 -23.51 20.84
CA GLN A 359 8.72 -24.73 21.61
C GLN A 359 10.03 -25.47 21.86
N GLU A 360 10.39 -25.64 23.13
CA GLU A 360 11.64 -26.31 23.50
C GLU A 360 11.44 -27.82 23.52
N SER A 361 12.35 -28.55 22.89
CA SER A 361 12.51 -29.98 23.11
C SER A 361 13.74 -30.18 23.99
N VAL A 362 13.50 -30.55 25.25
CA VAL A 362 14.54 -30.82 26.24
C VAL A 362 14.52 -32.30 26.57
N ARG A 363 15.71 -32.92 26.58
CA ARG A 363 15.88 -34.29 27.06
C ARG A 363 16.94 -34.34 28.15
N VAL A 364 16.66 -35.09 29.20
CA VAL A 364 17.56 -35.30 30.32
C VAL A 364 18.24 -36.64 30.11
N ALA A 365 19.56 -36.63 30.08
CA ALA A 365 20.35 -37.79 29.74
C ALA A 365 21.35 -38.10 30.87
N SER A 366 21.57 -39.39 31.13
CA SER A 366 22.61 -39.83 32.06
C SER A 366 23.99 -39.57 31.45
N SER A 367 25.03 -39.50 32.29
CA SER A 367 26.41 -39.20 31.90
C SER A 367 26.94 -40.08 30.75
N GLU A 368 26.41 -41.29 30.59
CA GLU A 368 26.86 -42.30 29.62
C GLU A 368 26.11 -42.29 28.27
N SER A 369 25.08 -41.46 28.13
CA SER A 369 24.27 -41.40 26.90
C SER A 369 25.01 -40.74 25.72
N LYS A 370 24.83 -41.30 24.52
CA LYS A 370 25.46 -40.79 23.28
C LYS A 370 24.73 -39.53 22.83
N VAL A 371 25.43 -38.40 22.83
CA VAL A 371 24.91 -37.11 22.32
C VAL A 371 24.95 -37.13 20.80
N GLU A 372 23.82 -36.82 20.14
CA GLU A 372 23.79 -36.51 18.71
C GLU A 372 24.34 -35.09 18.51
N THR A 373 25.66 -34.97 18.45
CA THR A 373 26.42 -33.71 18.64
C THR A 373 26.13 -32.58 17.65
N THR A 374 25.40 -32.81 16.56
CA THR A 374 25.22 -31.80 15.50
C THR A 374 24.09 -30.81 15.77
N ASN A 375 23.04 -31.20 16.51
CA ASN A 375 21.80 -30.43 16.61
C ASN A 375 21.40 -30.02 18.03
N GLU A 376 22.28 -30.18 19.01
CA GLU A 376 21.94 -29.93 20.42
C GLU A 376 22.99 -29.12 21.16
N THR A 377 22.52 -28.33 22.11
CA THR A 377 23.33 -27.65 23.09
C THR A 377 23.24 -28.41 24.41
N GLU A 378 24.40 -28.71 24.97
CA GLU A 378 24.52 -29.43 26.23
C GLU A 378 24.72 -28.46 27.39
N THR A 379 23.95 -28.64 28.45
CA THR A 379 24.17 -27.99 29.75
C THR A 379 24.32 -29.06 30.83
N ILE A 380 25.41 -29.00 31.59
CA ILE A 380 25.63 -29.91 32.72
C ILE A 380 25.01 -29.30 33.97
N VAL A 381 24.09 -30.03 34.59
CA VAL A 381 23.41 -29.62 35.82
C VAL A 381 23.82 -30.57 36.93
N VAL A 382 24.41 -30.01 37.99
CA VAL A 382 24.74 -30.75 39.21
C VAL A 382 23.73 -30.37 40.28
N THR A 383 22.96 -31.34 40.76
CA THR A 383 21.89 -31.13 41.74
C THR A 383 22.11 -32.04 42.94
N GLU A 384 21.92 -31.49 44.13
CA GLU A 384 21.96 -32.22 45.40
C GLU A 384 20.61 -32.12 46.08
N ASN A 385 20.18 -33.18 46.75
CA ASN A 385 19.02 -33.17 47.62
C ASN A 385 19.46 -32.86 49.07
N PRO A 386 19.27 -31.62 49.56
CA PRO A 386 19.68 -31.25 50.91
C PRO A 386 18.69 -31.73 51.98
N THR A 387 17.54 -32.28 51.59
CA THR A 387 16.48 -32.69 52.50
C THR A 387 16.56 -34.18 52.83
N ASP A 388 15.79 -34.58 53.84
CA ASP A 388 15.65 -35.97 54.24
C ASP A 388 14.44 -36.66 53.55
N GLN A 389 13.84 -36.00 52.55
CA GLN A 389 12.70 -36.48 51.76
C GLN A 389 13.08 -36.64 50.29
N VAL A 390 12.35 -37.48 49.55
CA VAL A 390 12.59 -37.67 48.11
C VAL A 390 12.17 -36.39 47.37
N LEU A 391 13.05 -35.88 46.51
CA LEU A 391 12.78 -34.73 45.66
C LEU A 391 12.50 -35.17 44.23
N ASN A 392 11.38 -34.71 43.68
CA ASN A 392 11.05 -34.86 42.27
C ASN A 392 11.31 -33.55 41.52
N PHE A 393 11.91 -33.62 40.34
CA PHE A 393 12.26 -32.44 39.56
C PHE A 393 11.54 -32.43 38.22
N GLY A 394 10.85 -31.32 37.95
CA GLY A 394 10.26 -31.02 36.65
C GLY A 394 11.00 -29.88 35.97
N ILE A 395 11.31 -30.05 34.69
CA ILE A 395 11.86 -29.01 33.83
C ILE A 395 10.71 -28.39 33.03
N TYR A 396 10.45 -27.12 33.27
CA TYR A 396 9.34 -26.39 32.66
C TYR A 396 9.84 -25.35 31.66
N GLN A 397 9.14 -25.24 30.54
CA GLN A 397 9.27 -24.08 29.66
C GLN A 397 8.69 -22.83 30.36
N ILE A 398 9.32 -21.68 30.14
CA ILE A 398 8.87 -20.40 30.68
C ILE A 398 8.16 -19.59 29.61
N LYS A 399 7.11 -18.88 29.99
CA LYS A 399 6.51 -17.80 29.21
C LYS A 399 6.61 -16.48 29.95
N GLN A 400 6.81 -15.39 29.22
CA GLN A 400 6.75 -14.03 29.74
C GLN A 400 5.42 -13.39 29.34
N GLU A 401 4.75 -12.79 30.31
CA GLU A 401 3.66 -11.86 30.09
C GLU A 401 4.20 -10.57 29.49
N HIS A 402 3.54 -10.04 28.46
CA HIS A 402 3.84 -8.75 27.85
C HIS A 402 2.56 -7.94 27.71
N ILE A 403 2.59 -6.68 28.10
CA ILE A 403 1.48 -5.74 27.93
C ILE A 403 1.81 -4.85 26.74
N SER A 404 1.06 -4.99 25.65
CA SER A 404 1.20 -4.20 24.43
C SER A 404 0.15 -3.09 24.41
N ILE A 405 0.61 -1.84 24.35
CA ILE A 405 -0.25 -0.65 24.33
C ILE A 405 -0.09 0.05 22.97
N LEU A 406 -1.17 0.11 22.21
CA LEU A 406 -1.26 0.89 20.97
C LEU A 406 -1.77 2.29 21.29
N SER A 407 -1.02 3.32 20.88
CA SER A 407 -1.38 4.71 21.11
C SER A 407 -1.24 5.57 19.86
N LEU A 408 -2.17 6.50 19.67
CA LEU A 408 -2.09 7.56 18.66
C LEU A 408 -1.22 8.70 19.21
N VAL A 409 -0.08 8.97 18.56
CA VAL A 409 0.97 9.88 19.08
C VAL A 409 1.22 11.11 18.22
N ASP A 410 0.84 11.06 16.95
CA ASP A 410 1.06 12.15 16.01
C ASP A 410 0.00 12.19 14.91
N ALA A 411 -0.17 13.37 14.31
CA ALA A 411 -0.87 13.50 13.05
C ALA A 411 -0.29 14.64 12.20
N GLU A 412 -0.27 14.43 10.90
CA GLU A 412 0.15 15.39 9.89
C GLU A 412 -0.83 15.38 8.71
N VAL A 413 -0.75 16.35 7.80
CA VAL A 413 -1.60 16.40 6.61
C VAL A 413 -0.74 16.26 5.37
N THR A 414 -1.17 15.37 4.47
CA THR A 414 -0.48 15.10 3.20
C THR A 414 -1.39 15.39 2.02
N PHE A 415 -0.90 16.16 1.07
CA PHE A 415 -1.48 16.31 -0.26
C PHE A 415 -0.75 15.41 -1.25
N LEU A 416 -1.51 14.61 -1.98
CA LEU A 416 -1.04 13.75 -3.06
C LEU A 416 -1.78 14.13 -4.34
N ASN A 417 -1.04 14.20 -5.45
CA ASN A 417 -1.63 14.51 -6.76
C ASN A 417 -1.25 13.51 -7.86
N GLY A 418 -0.58 12.40 -7.49
CA GLY A 418 -0.13 11.38 -8.43
C GLY A 418 1.22 11.56 -9.06
N ASP A 419 1.77 12.76 -8.92
CA ASP A 419 3.18 13.00 -9.12
C ASP A 419 3.89 12.87 -7.77
N PRO A 420 4.77 11.87 -7.58
CA PRO A 420 5.56 11.74 -6.37
C PRO A 420 6.35 13.01 -6.02
N THR A 421 6.76 13.79 -7.02
CA THR A 421 7.53 15.03 -6.83
C THR A 421 6.67 16.21 -6.37
N ALA A 422 5.36 16.14 -6.59
CA ALA A 422 4.37 17.13 -6.14
C ALA A 422 3.74 16.75 -4.79
N THR A 423 4.20 15.68 -4.14
CA THR A 423 3.73 15.32 -2.78
C THR A 423 4.12 16.42 -1.80
N ARG A 424 3.16 16.86 -0.99
CA ARG A 424 3.38 17.83 0.10
C ARG A 424 2.91 17.23 1.39
N ARG A 425 3.78 17.23 2.39
CA ARG A 425 3.47 16.75 3.73
C ARG A 425 3.80 17.84 4.73
N VAL A 426 2.82 18.25 5.50
CA VAL A 426 2.93 19.40 6.41
C VAL A 426 2.41 19.04 7.80
N PRO A 427 3.03 19.58 8.86
CA PRO A 427 2.47 19.48 10.22
C PRO A 427 1.19 20.31 10.34
N LEU A 428 0.36 20.02 11.35
CA LEU A 428 -0.97 20.63 11.53
C LEU A 428 -0.94 22.17 11.58
N PHE A 429 0.07 22.79 12.19
CA PHE A 429 0.15 24.25 12.26
C PHE A 429 0.34 24.91 10.88
N ARG A 430 0.87 24.19 9.88
CA ARG A 430 0.98 24.66 8.49
C ARG A 430 -0.18 24.19 7.60
N LEU A 431 -1.23 23.60 8.18
CA LEU A 431 -2.41 23.19 7.43
C LEU A 431 -3.01 24.38 6.66
N GLY A 432 -3.04 25.57 7.28
CA GLY A 432 -3.55 26.78 6.61
C GLY A 432 -2.80 27.13 5.33
N GLU A 433 -1.46 27.04 5.34
CA GLU A 433 -0.61 27.31 4.18
C GLU A 433 -0.90 26.32 3.05
N LEU A 434 -0.96 25.02 3.38
CA LEU A 434 -1.25 23.98 2.39
C LEU A 434 -2.65 24.14 1.79
N LEU A 435 -3.67 24.42 2.61
CA LEU A 435 -5.04 24.61 2.11
C LEU A 435 -5.16 25.84 1.21
N ASN A 436 -4.41 26.92 1.50
CA ASN A 436 -4.38 28.09 0.63
C ASN A 436 -3.76 27.77 -0.75
N GLU A 437 -2.79 26.87 -0.81
CA GLU A 437 -2.17 26.41 -2.05
C GLU A 437 -3.08 25.47 -2.85
N VAL A 438 -3.72 24.50 -2.18
CA VAL A 438 -4.37 23.37 -2.88
C VAL A 438 -5.89 23.45 -2.98
N ILE A 439 -6.57 24.30 -2.20
CA ILE A 439 -8.03 24.45 -2.19
C ILE A 439 -8.43 25.84 -2.69
N ALA A 440 -9.32 25.91 -3.69
CA ALA A 440 -9.71 27.18 -4.31
C ALA A 440 -10.66 28.00 -3.44
N ASP A 441 -11.64 27.35 -2.80
CA ASP A 441 -12.73 27.99 -2.06
C ASP A 441 -12.35 28.25 -0.58
N PRO A 442 -12.35 29.52 -0.10
CA PRO A 442 -12.10 29.85 1.30
C PRO A 442 -13.06 29.19 2.30
N GLU A 443 -14.34 29.01 1.96
CA GLU A 443 -15.30 28.36 2.87
C GLU A 443 -14.95 26.88 3.07
N GLU A 444 -14.55 26.20 2.00
CA GLU A 444 -14.10 24.81 2.06
C GLU A 444 -12.80 24.67 2.88
N ARG A 445 -11.90 25.67 2.84
CA ARG A 445 -10.69 25.66 3.68
C ARG A 445 -11.03 25.67 5.18
N GLU A 446 -11.97 26.52 5.59
CA GLU A 446 -12.40 26.56 7.01
C GLU A 446 -13.16 25.29 7.42
N ALA A 447 -13.99 24.75 6.53
CA ALA A 447 -14.66 23.47 6.76
C ALA A 447 -13.66 22.32 6.97
N ILE A 448 -12.60 22.24 6.14
CA ILE A 448 -11.55 21.23 6.28
C ILE A 448 -10.78 21.41 7.60
N ARG A 449 -10.47 22.66 8.01
CA ARG A 449 -9.80 22.93 9.29
C ARG A 449 -10.64 22.48 10.47
N ALA A 450 -11.94 22.81 10.47
CA ALA A 450 -12.87 22.36 11.51
C ALA A 450 -12.94 20.83 11.55
N GLN A 451 -13.03 20.18 10.39
CA GLN A 451 -13.06 18.72 10.29
C GLN A 451 -11.81 18.03 10.87
N VAL A 452 -10.62 18.54 10.53
CA VAL A 452 -9.35 18.01 11.06
C VAL A 452 -9.25 18.25 12.56
N ARG A 453 -9.68 19.43 13.04
CA ARG A 453 -9.72 19.76 14.48
C ARG A 453 -10.63 18.79 15.22
N ASP A 454 -11.89 18.65 14.80
CA ASP A 454 -12.89 17.78 15.42
C ASP A 454 -12.40 16.33 15.48
N CYS A 455 -11.85 15.83 14.38
CA CYS A 455 -11.34 14.46 14.27
C CYS A 455 -10.24 14.14 15.31
N LEU A 456 -9.38 15.12 15.61
CA LEU A 456 -8.25 14.96 16.52
C LEU A 456 -8.55 15.42 17.96
N SER A 457 -9.60 16.21 18.18
CA SER A 457 -10.03 16.63 19.52
C SER A 457 -10.99 15.65 20.19
N SER A 458 -11.64 14.77 19.42
CA SER A 458 -12.59 13.77 19.92
C SER A 458 -12.18 12.33 19.61
N VAL A 459 -10.90 12.00 19.81
CA VAL A 459 -10.39 10.63 19.65
C VAL A 459 -10.90 9.79 20.82
N ARG A 460 -11.51 8.63 20.56
CA ARG A 460 -11.96 7.71 21.62
C ARG A 460 -10.77 6.91 22.14
N ASP A 461 -10.53 6.97 23.45
CA ASP A 461 -9.57 6.11 24.12
C ASP A 461 -10.11 4.68 24.33
N ASN A 462 -9.29 3.82 24.90
CA ASN A 462 -9.62 2.42 25.21
C ASN A 462 -10.79 2.24 26.20
N ASN A 463 -11.24 3.30 26.87
CA ASN A 463 -12.41 3.32 27.75
C ASN A 463 -13.59 4.06 27.11
N ASP A 464 -13.55 4.29 25.79
CA ASP A 464 -14.53 5.02 25.00
C ASP A 464 -14.72 6.49 25.44
N ARG A 465 -13.72 7.08 26.11
CA ARG A 465 -13.73 8.50 26.49
C ARG A 465 -13.10 9.33 25.38
N ALA A 466 -13.70 10.49 25.09
CA ALA A 466 -13.14 11.42 24.13
C ALA A 466 -11.91 12.13 24.73
N GLN A 467 -10.80 12.08 24.01
CA GLN A 467 -9.53 12.70 24.35
C GLN A 467 -9.04 13.55 23.17
N SER A 468 -8.36 14.66 23.47
CA SER A 468 -7.78 15.54 22.46
C SER A 468 -6.30 15.27 22.27
N LEU A 469 -5.90 14.95 21.03
CA LEU A 469 -4.48 14.83 20.65
C LEU A 469 -3.83 16.20 20.41
N ILE A 470 -4.66 17.21 20.15
CA ILE A 470 -4.25 18.56 19.79
C ILE A 470 -4.45 19.55 20.93
N GLN A 471 -3.72 20.64 20.85
CA GLN A 471 -3.88 21.83 21.67
C GLN A 471 -3.78 23.06 20.76
N ASP A 472 -4.30 24.20 21.20
CA ASP A 472 -4.10 25.45 20.49
C ASP A 472 -2.62 25.84 20.47
N ASP A 473 -2.17 26.39 19.34
CA ASP A 473 -0.81 26.89 19.20
C ASP A 473 -0.64 28.20 19.99
N PRO A 474 0.25 28.27 20.98
CA PRO A 474 0.48 29.49 21.74
C PRO A 474 1.14 30.61 20.90
N VAL A 475 1.73 30.26 19.75
CA VAL A 475 2.45 31.19 18.87
C VAL A 475 1.55 31.71 17.73
N GLN A 476 0.64 30.89 17.22
CA GLN A 476 -0.26 31.24 16.12
C GLN A 476 -1.74 31.09 16.52
N PRO A 477 -2.41 32.19 16.92
CA PRO A 477 -3.82 32.16 17.30
C PRO A 477 -4.71 31.55 16.22
N GLY A 478 -5.49 30.53 16.58
CA GLY A 478 -6.41 29.82 15.68
C GLY A 478 -5.81 28.58 14.99
N SER A 479 -4.49 28.38 15.04
CA SER A 479 -3.86 27.14 14.58
C SER A 479 -3.80 26.09 15.71
N VAL A 480 -3.58 24.83 15.34
CA VAL A 480 -3.48 23.70 16.28
C VAL A 480 -2.16 22.98 16.11
N ILE A 481 -1.61 22.54 17.24
CA ILE A 481 -0.41 21.71 17.30
C ILE A 481 -0.73 20.39 17.98
N ILE A 482 0.03 19.35 17.64
CA ILE A 482 -0.01 18.07 18.35
C ILE A 482 0.55 18.27 19.75
N ASN A 483 -0.17 17.82 20.78
CA ASN A 483 0.33 17.78 22.14
C ASN A 483 1.32 16.62 22.31
N LYS A 484 2.59 16.88 21.95
CA LYS A 484 3.70 15.91 22.07
C LYS A 484 3.98 15.47 23.50
N ARG A 485 3.47 16.19 24.50
CA ARG A 485 3.65 15.88 25.92
C ARG A 485 2.50 15.06 26.49
N LEU A 486 1.45 14.83 25.71
CA LEU A 486 0.32 14.01 26.12
C LEU A 486 0.80 12.60 26.49
N ARG A 487 0.52 12.18 27.72
CA ARG A 487 0.69 10.80 28.17
C ARG A 487 -0.62 10.32 28.78
N SER A 488 -1.03 9.13 28.37
CA SER A 488 -2.19 8.42 28.92
C SER A 488 -1.73 7.28 29.81
N THR A 489 -2.59 6.90 30.74
CA THR A 489 -2.32 5.82 31.70
C THR A 489 -3.24 4.63 31.44
N TYR A 490 -2.71 3.42 31.62
CA TYR A 490 -3.45 2.17 31.57
C TYR A 490 -3.32 1.44 32.90
N GLU A 491 -4.45 1.06 33.49
CA GLU A 491 -4.49 0.28 34.72
C GLU A 491 -4.50 -1.21 34.38
N LEU A 492 -3.37 -1.88 34.57
CA LEU A 492 -3.28 -3.33 34.53
C LEU A 492 -3.95 -3.89 35.79
N ARG A 493 -4.97 -4.73 35.63
CA ARG A 493 -5.76 -5.30 36.71
C ARG A 493 -5.54 -6.80 36.85
N ASN A 494 -5.63 -7.30 38.07
CA ASN A 494 -5.67 -8.73 38.39
C ASN A 494 -7.04 -9.33 38.02
N ALA A 495 -7.15 -10.66 38.06
CA ALA A 495 -8.41 -11.37 37.80
C ALA A 495 -9.54 -11.01 38.76
N ASP A 496 -9.21 -10.55 39.98
CA ASP A 496 -10.16 -10.07 41.00
C ASP A 496 -10.57 -8.59 40.80
N GLY A 497 -10.05 -7.93 39.76
CA GLY A 497 -10.32 -6.52 39.44
C GLY A 497 -9.44 -5.52 40.18
N SER A 498 -8.58 -5.94 41.11
CA SER A 498 -7.64 -5.05 41.80
C SER A 498 -6.58 -4.50 40.83
N VAL A 499 -6.15 -3.24 41.00
CA VAL A 499 -5.10 -2.65 40.16
C VAL A 499 -3.76 -3.26 40.55
N ARG A 500 -3.17 -3.99 39.61
CA ARG A 500 -1.84 -4.59 39.74
C ARG A 500 -0.75 -3.56 39.49
N GLN A 501 -0.90 -2.76 38.45
CA GLN A 501 0.08 -1.75 38.05
C GLN A 501 -0.57 -0.67 37.17
N VAL A 502 -0.05 0.56 37.24
CA VAL A 502 -0.41 1.62 36.29
C VAL A 502 0.76 1.83 35.33
N LEU A 503 0.49 1.69 34.03
CA LEU A 503 1.45 1.89 32.95
C LEU A 503 1.19 3.24 32.29
N SER A 504 2.23 3.92 31.82
CA SER A 504 2.11 5.20 31.10
C SER A 504 2.62 5.05 29.67
N ALA A 505 1.84 5.51 28.70
CA ALA A 505 2.21 5.52 27.29
C ALA A 505 2.04 6.94 26.70
N PRO A 506 2.85 7.32 25.70
CA PRO A 506 2.65 8.59 25.00
C PRO A 506 1.39 8.58 24.14
N GLY A 507 0.76 9.75 23.98
CA GLY A 507 -0.43 9.92 23.16
C GLY A 507 -1.69 9.33 23.80
N ILE A 508 -2.70 9.07 22.96
CA ILE A 508 -4.01 8.54 23.39
C ILE A 508 -4.01 7.02 23.21
N ILE A 509 -4.28 6.28 24.28
CA ILE A 509 -4.33 4.81 24.25
C ILE A 509 -5.61 4.35 23.56
N LEU A 510 -5.48 3.62 22.45
CA LEU A 510 -6.60 3.08 21.70
C LEU A 510 -6.90 1.63 22.08
N ARG A 511 -5.84 0.85 22.35
CA ARG A 511 -5.95 -0.56 22.71
C ARG A 511 -4.79 -0.94 23.61
N ALA A 512 -5.09 -1.78 24.59
CA ALA A 512 -4.09 -2.48 25.37
C ALA A 512 -4.43 -3.98 25.35
N ALA A 513 -3.43 -4.83 25.18
CA ALA A 513 -3.59 -6.27 25.13
C ALA A 513 -2.47 -6.95 25.92
N THR A 514 -2.81 -8.01 26.65
CA THR A 514 -1.84 -8.84 27.36
C THR A 514 -1.53 -10.08 26.51
N LYS A 515 -0.27 -10.26 26.15
CA LYS A 515 0.23 -11.38 25.34
C LYS A 515 1.19 -12.23 26.16
N HIS A 516 1.24 -13.52 25.88
CA HIS A 516 2.12 -14.45 26.57
C HIS A 516 3.09 -15.10 25.58
N LEU A 517 4.38 -14.84 25.77
CA LEU A 517 5.40 -15.25 24.83
C LEU A 517 6.38 -16.22 25.49
N LYS A 518 6.51 -17.42 24.92
CA LYS A 518 7.49 -18.41 25.37
C LYS A 518 8.89 -17.81 25.26
N LYS A 519 9.69 -17.97 26.31
CA LYS A 519 11.10 -17.59 26.29
C LYS A 519 11.96 -18.75 25.78
N PRO A 520 13.07 -18.45 25.09
CA PRO A 520 14.11 -19.44 24.87
C PRO A 520 14.63 -19.96 26.23
N GLY A 521 14.71 -21.29 26.37
CA GLY A 521 15.17 -21.94 27.59
C GLY A 521 14.08 -22.49 28.51
N ALA A 522 14.52 -23.19 29.56
CA ALA A 522 13.67 -23.87 30.53
C ALA A 522 14.19 -23.65 31.96
N THR A 523 13.30 -23.77 32.95
CA THR A 523 13.64 -23.68 34.38
C THR A 523 13.36 -25.01 35.07
N VAL A 524 14.23 -25.36 36.02
CA VAL A 524 14.10 -26.57 36.84
C VAL A 524 13.37 -26.21 38.13
N VAL A 525 12.34 -26.99 38.48
CA VAL A 525 11.58 -26.84 39.72
C VAL A 525 11.61 -28.14 40.50
N ALA A 526 11.90 -28.05 41.80
CA ALA A 526 11.87 -29.18 42.73
C ALA A 526 10.55 -29.21 43.50
N THR A 527 9.97 -30.39 43.66
CA THR A 527 8.79 -30.63 44.48
C THR A 527 9.11 -31.70 45.53
N ILE A 528 8.75 -31.40 46.78
CA ILE A 528 8.86 -32.31 47.91
C ILE A 528 7.59 -33.17 47.98
N GLN A 529 7.74 -34.47 48.20
CA GLN A 529 6.61 -35.38 48.50
C GLN A 529 6.36 -35.53 49.99
#